data_AF-A0A1I3QB01-F1
#
_entry.id   AF-A0A1I3QB01-F1
#
_cell.length_a   1.000
_cell.length_b   1.000
_cell.length_c   1.000
_cell.angle_alpha   90.00
_cell.angle_beta   90.00
_cell.angle_gamma   90.00
#
_symmetry.space_group_name_H-M   'P 1'
#
loop_
_entity.id
_entity.type
_entity.pdbx_description
1 polymer ?
#
loop_
_entity_poly.entity_id
_entity_poly.type
_entity_poly.pdbx_seq_one_letter_code
_entity_poly.pdbx_strand_id
1 'polypeptide(L)'
;MAYDSHFTIADDMINHLDSVVGGITDPFISSRYIGFVSVSAVTVYELALKEIFIDFAQKKHNVFGTYAKSHFERINGRIRYRSIKEDYVEKFGVKYLKRYKKKMAETEKAFLLSQGKSVINSYNNLITWRNDFAHEGHIPNTVTFSEVVASYHLGKELIKCVSDSMNR
;
A
#
# COMPACT_ATOMS: atom_id res chain seq x y z
N MET A 1 5.54 7.10 12.75
CA MET A 1 4.28 6.52 13.28
C MET A 1 4.49 5.03 13.49
N ALA A 2 3.67 4.35 14.30
CA ALA A 2 3.92 2.95 14.64
C ALA A 2 3.98 2.04 13.39
N TYR A 3 3.11 2.29 12.40
CA TYR A 3 3.09 1.58 11.12
C TYR A 3 4.28 1.83 10.19
N ASP A 4 5.10 2.86 10.42
CA ASP A 4 6.27 3.12 9.56
C ASP A 4 7.31 2.00 9.71
N SER A 5 7.33 1.31 10.86
CA SER A 5 8.19 0.16 11.12
C SER A 5 7.93 -1.02 10.18
N HIS A 6 6.70 -1.19 9.70
CA HIS A 6 6.36 -2.20 8.71
C HIS A 6 7.06 -1.94 7.38
N PHE A 7 7.29 -0.68 7.02
CA PHE A 7 7.98 -0.33 5.80
C PHE A 7 9.49 -0.52 5.90
N THR A 8 10.10 -0.36 7.07
CA THR A 8 11.56 -0.51 7.23
C THR A 8 12.05 -1.87 6.73
N ILE A 9 11.36 -2.95 7.12
CA ILE A 9 11.76 -4.31 6.71
C ILE A 9 11.65 -4.48 5.18
N ALA A 10 10.59 -3.95 4.57
CA ALA A 10 10.42 -4.00 3.12
C ALA A 10 11.41 -3.09 2.39
N ASP A 11 11.70 -1.90 2.92
CA ASP A 11 12.67 -0.96 2.38
C ASP A 11 14.06 -1.60 2.37
N ASP A 12 14.50 -2.22 3.46
CA ASP A 12 15.79 -2.92 3.57
C ASP A 12 15.90 -4.07 2.55
N MET A 13 14.83 -4.87 2.42
CA MET A 13 14.79 -5.97 1.46
C MET A 13 14.81 -5.46 0.01
N ILE A 14 14.04 -4.42 -0.31
CA ILE A 14 14.00 -3.83 -1.65
C ILE A 14 15.36 -3.25 -2.03
N ASN A 15 16.02 -2.54 -1.10
CA ASN A 15 17.36 -2.00 -1.30
C ASN A 15 18.39 -3.11 -1.56
N HIS A 16 18.31 -4.22 -0.83
CA HIS A 16 19.15 -5.37 -1.10
C HIS A 16 18.89 -5.95 -2.49
N LEU A 17 17.62 -6.14 -2.86
CA LEU A 17 17.22 -6.73 -4.14
C LEU A 17 17.56 -5.85 -5.35
N ASP A 18 17.59 -4.53 -5.21
CA ASP A 18 17.98 -3.61 -6.29
C ASP A 18 19.40 -3.92 -6.81
N SER A 19 20.33 -4.22 -5.89
CA SER A 19 21.70 -4.62 -6.25
C SER A 19 21.79 -5.99 -6.94
N VAL A 20 20.82 -6.88 -6.67
CA VAL A 20 20.80 -8.25 -7.20
C VAL A 20 20.14 -8.29 -8.57
N VAL A 21 18.99 -7.62 -8.73
CA VAL A 21 18.18 -7.69 -9.96
C VAL A 21 18.89 -7.06 -11.15
N GLY A 22 19.71 -6.03 -10.93
CA GLY A 22 20.52 -5.41 -11.99
C GLY A 22 21.52 -6.35 -12.67
N GLY A 23 21.92 -7.44 -12.00
CA GLY A 23 22.83 -8.46 -12.54
C GLY A 23 22.14 -9.66 -13.21
N ILE A 24 20.81 -9.74 -13.16
CA ILE A 24 20.07 -10.90 -13.69
C ILE A 24 19.84 -10.71 -15.19
N THR A 25 20.47 -11.57 -15.99
CA THR A 25 20.32 -11.56 -17.46
C THR A 25 19.12 -12.37 -17.93
N ASP A 26 18.66 -13.36 -17.14
CA ASP A 26 17.51 -14.19 -17.46
C ASP A 26 16.19 -13.42 -17.18
N PRO A 27 15.39 -13.09 -18.21
CA PRO A 27 14.14 -12.36 -18.04
C PRO A 27 13.10 -13.12 -17.20
N PHE A 28 13.09 -14.45 -17.27
CA PHE A 28 12.18 -15.27 -16.48
C PHE A 28 12.52 -15.14 -15.00
N ILE A 29 13.79 -15.28 -14.63
CA ILE A 29 14.21 -15.14 -13.23
C ILE A 29 13.96 -13.72 -12.74
N SER A 30 14.30 -12.70 -13.54
CA SER A 30 14.03 -11.30 -13.21
C SER A 30 12.54 -11.05 -12.90
N SER A 31 11.64 -11.59 -13.72
CA SER A 31 10.19 -11.47 -13.49
C SER A 31 9.72 -12.07 -12.16
N ARG A 32 10.39 -13.11 -11.65
CA ARG A 32 10.07 -13.73 -10.34
C ARG A 32 10.44 -12.80 -9.19
N TYR A 33 11.61 -12.16 -9.26
CA TYR A 33 12.02 -11.18 -8.26
C TYR A 33 11.09 -9.97 -8.23
N ILE A 34 10.70 -9.44 -9.39
CA ILE A 34 9.73 -8.35 -9.49
C ILE A 34 8.39 -8.75 -8.83
N GLY A 35 7.95 -9.99 -9.06
CA GLY A 35 6.76 -10.55 -8.43
C GLY A 35 6.88 -10.67 -6.91
N PHE A 36 8.00 -11.18 -6.39
CA PHE A 36 8.25 -11.28 -4.96
C PHE A 36 8.30 -9.91 -4.27
N VAL A 37 8.89 -8.91 -4.91
CA VAL A 37 8.86 -7.53 -4.41
C VAL A 37 7.44 -6.99 -4.39
N SER A 38 6.65 -7.24 -5.44
CA SER A 38 5.24 -6.81 -5.50
C SER A 38 4.41 -7.42 -4.37
N VAL A 39 4.61 -8.71 -4.07
CA VAL A 39 3.99 -9.40 -2.92
C VAL A 39 4.40 -8.76 -1.60
N SER A 40 5.69 -8.51 -1.42
CA SER A 40 6.23 -7.96 -0.17
C SER A 40 5.74 -6.53 0.07
N ALA A 41 5.79 -5.68 -0.97
CA ALA A 41 5.33 -4.30 -0.95
C ALA A 41 3.83 -4.19 -0.58
N VAL A 42 3.00 -5.07 -1.15
CA VAL A 42 1.57 -5.09 -0.87
C VAL A 42 1.27 -5.65 0.52
N THR A 43 2.04 -6.63 0.99
CA THR A 43 1.91 -7.16 2.36
C THR A 43 2.12 -6.06 3.40
N VAL A 44 3.14 -5.21 3.23
CA VAL A 44 3.39 -4.12 4.20
C VAL A 44 2.32 -3.03 4.17
N TYR A 45 1.68 -2.77 3.02
CA TYR A 45 0.48 -1.92 2.99
C TYR A 45 -0.66 -2.48 3.82
N GLU A 46 -0.90 -3.79 3.71
CA GLU A 46 -1.97 -4.44 4.45
C GLU A 46 -1.73 -4.36 5.96
N LEU A 47 -0.49 -4.62 6.40
CA LEU A 47 -0.10 -4.49 7.81
C LEU A 47 -0.25 -3.05 8.30
N ALA A 48 0.23 -2.07 7.52
CA ALA A 48 0.12 -0.67 7.88
C ALA A 48 -1.35 -0.20 7.99
N LEU A 49 -2.22 -0.60 7.05
CA LEU A 49 -3.65 -0.28 7.13
C LEU A 49 -4.31 -0.91 8.35
N LYS A 50 -4.02 -2.18 8.64
CA LYS A 50 -4.52 -2.88 9.84
C LYS A 50 -4.15 -2.10 11.09
N GLU A 51 -2.88 -1.74 11.24
CA GLU A 51 -2.40 -1.01 12.41
C GLU A 51 -3.06 0.38 12.53
N ILE A 52 -3.09 1.17 11.45
CA ILE A 52 -3.68 2.52 11.45
C ILE A 52 -5.14 2.49 11.93
N PHE A 53 -5.96 1.58 11.39
CA PHE A 53 -7.38 1.52 11.75
C PHE A 53 -7.60 0.97 13.17
N ILE A 54 -6.83 -0.04 13.58
CA ILE A 54 -6.91 -0.62 14.93
C ILE A 54 -6.50 0.43 15.96
N ASP A 55 -5.38 1.13 15.75
CA ASP A 55 -4.90 2.18 16.64
C ASP A 55 -5.90 3.33 16.77
N PHE A 56 -6.47 3.76 15.64
CA PHE A 56 -7.48 4.81 15.66
C PHE A 56 -8.73 4.39 16.45
N ALA A 57 -9.22 3.17 16.22
CA ALA A 57 -10.38 2.63 16.94
C ALA A 57 -10.11 2.51 18.44
N GLN A 58 -8.94 1.99 18.82
CA GLN A 58 -8.50 1.84 20.20
C GLN A 58 -8.42 3.19 20.92
N LYS A 59 -7.86 4.21 20.26
CA LYS A 59 -7.81 5.59 20.79
C LYS A 59 -9.20 6.17 21.00
N LYS A 60 -10.20 5.80 20.18
CA LYS A 60 -11.59 6.27 20.35
C LYS A 60 -12.27 5.63 21.55
N HIS A 61 -12.24 4.30 21.66
CA HIS A 61 -12.85 3.56 22.78
C HIS A 61 -12.34 2.10 22.80
N ASN A 62 -12.08 1.54 23.99
CA ASN A 62 -11.50 0.20 24.13
C ASN A 62 -12.33 -0.93 23.50
N VAL A 63 -13.66 -0.92 23.73
CA VAL A 63 -14.57 -1.93 23.13
C VAL A 63 -14.57 -1.82 21.60
N PHE A 64 -14.51 -0.59 21.08
CA PHE A 64 -14.48 -0.37 19.64
C PHE A 64 -13.15 -0.82 19.03
N GLY A 65 -12.02 -0.57 19.72
CA GLY A 65 -10.72 -1.10 19.33
C GLY A 65 -10.68 -2.64 19.28
N THR A 66 -11.30 -3.31 20.25
CA THR A 66 -11.42 -4.78 20.26
C THR A 66 -12.22 -5.29 19.05
N TYR A 67 -13.35 -4.64 18.74
CA TYR A 67 -14.15 -4.96 17.55
C TYR A 67 -13.36 -4.71 16.27
N ALA A 68 -12.71 -3.55 16.15
CA ALA A 68 -11.91 -3.18 14.98
C ALA A 68 -10.76 -4.17 14.76
N LYS A 69 -10.06 -4.60 15.81
CA LYS A 69 -9.01 -5.62 15.72
C LYS A 69 -9.54 -6.91 15.08
N SER A 70 -10.64 -7.46 15.61
CA SER A 70 -11.26 -8.68 15.06
C SER A 70 -11.73 -8.50 13.60
N HIS A 71 -12.22 -7.31 13.25
CA HIS A 71 -12.63 -6.99 11.88
C HIS A 71 -11.43 -6.90 10.92
N PHE A 72 -10.39 -6.13 11.29
CA PHE A 72 -9.25 -5.83 10.44
C PHE A 72 -8.24 -6.97 10.37
N GLU A 73 -8.16 -7.88 11.35
CA GLU A 73 -7.34 -9.09 11.22
C GLU A 73 -7.76 -9.96 10.01
N ARG A 74 -9.02 -9.86 9.55
CA ARG A 74 -9.60 -10.68 8.49
C ARG A 74 -9.55 -10.07 7.09
N ILE A 75 -9.08 -8.82 6.93
CA ILE A 75 -9.04 -8.15 5.62
C ILE A 75 -7.82 -8.56 4.79
N ASN A 76 -7.76 -9.83 4.37
CA ASN A 76 -6.68 -10.32 3.51
C ASN A 76 -6.93 -9.86 2.06
N GLY A 77 -5.96 -9.13 1.48
CA GLY A 77 -5.96 -8.76 0.06
C GLY A 77 -7.00 -7.72 -0.38
N ARG A 78 -7.92 -7.29 0.48
CA ARG A 78 -8.95 -6.26 0.18
C ARG A 78 -8.44 -4.83 0.33
N ILE A 79 -7.24 -4.55 -0.16
CA ILE A 79 -6.57 -3.25 0.06
C ILE A 79 -6.63 -2.31 -1.15
N ARG A 80 -7.51 -2.58 -2.13
CA ARG A 80 -7.69 -1.69 -3.29
C ARG A 80 -8.10 -0.29 -2.83
N TYR A 81 -7.71 0.75 -3.57
CA TYR A 81 -8.04 2.14 -3.21
C TYR A 81 -9.54 2.35 -2.95
N ARG A 82 -10.39 1.73 -3.77
CA ARG A 82 -11.85 1.77 -3.60
C ARG A 82 -12.30 1.19 -2.25
N SER A 83 -11.79 0.02 -1.88
CA SER A 83 -12.10 -0.64 -0.61
C SER A 83 -11.62 0.17 0.58
N ILE A 84 -10.43 0.78 0.50
CA ILE A 84 -9.94 1.67 1.56
C ILE A 84 -10.93 2.81 1.82
N LYS A 85 -11.45 3.42 0.75
CA LYS A 85 -12.39 4.52 0.82
C LYS A 85 -13.76 4.08 1.37
N GLU A 86 -14.36 3.06 0.75
CA GLU A 86 -15.79 2.70 0.91
C GLU A 86 -16.01 1.69 2.04
N ASP A 87 -15.11 0.73 2.19
CA ASP A 87 -15.27 -0.36 3.16
C ASP A 87 -14.61 -0.03 4.50
N TYR A 88 -13.61 0.86 4.53
CA TYR A 88 -12.85 1.18 5.75
C TYR A 88 -13.07 2.61 6.23
N VAL A 89 -12.52 3.62 5.56
CA VAL A 89 -12.53 5.01 6.05
C VAL A 89 -13.97 5.52 6.26
N GLU A 90 -14.88 5.22 5.34
CA GLU A 90 -16.28 5.63 5.41
C GLU A 90 -17.00 5.07 6.66
N LYS A 91 -16.65 3.86 7.12
CA LYS A 91 -17.28 3.22 8.30
C LYS A 91 -16.96 3.93 9.60
N PHE A 92 -15.85 4.67 9.66
CA PHE A 92 -15.53 5.52 10.82
C PHE A 92 -16.25 6.88 10.78
N GLY A 93 -16.88 7.23 9.66
CA GLY A 93 -17.77 8.38 9.52
C GLY A 93 -17.38 9.34 8.39
N VAL A 94 -18.40 10.05 7.88
CA VAL A 94 -18.30 10.97 6.73
C VAL A 94 -17.24 12.06 6.91
N LYS A 95 -16.99 12.49 8.16
CA LYS A 95 -15.94 13.47 8.47
C LYS A 95 -14.54 12.98 8.05
N TYR A 96 -14.20 11.74 8.38
CA TYR A 96 -12.88 11.17 8.05
C TYR A 96 -12.78 10.89 6.55
N LEU A 97 -13.87 10.44 5.93
CA LEU A 97 -13.94 10.27 4.48
C LEU A 97 -13.69 11.58 3.72
N LYS A 98 -14.30 12.69 4.14
CA LYS A 98 -14.06 14.01 3.54
C LYS A 98 -12.61 14.44 3.70
N ARG A 99 -12.03 14.25 4.88
CA ARG A 99 -10.61 14.56 5.17
C ARG A 99 -9.67 13.73 4.28
N TYR A 100 -9.92 12.43 4.16
CA TYR A 100 -9.15 11.52 3.32
C TYR A 100 -9.22 11.89 1.85
N LYS A 101 -10.43 12.13 1.31
CA LYS A 101 -10.60 12.57 -0.08
C LYS A 101 -9.84 13.87 -0.37
N LYS A 102 -9.90 14.83 0.54
CA LYS A 102 -9.18 16.11 0.42
C LYS A 102 -7.66 15.87 0.37
N LYS A 103 -7.11 15.15 1.35
CA LYS A 103 -5.67 14.85 1.41
C LYS A 103 -5.20 14.07 0.18
N MET A 104 -5.96 13.05 -0.24
CA MET A 104 -5.64 12.29 -1.46
C MET A 104 -5.64 13.17 -2.71
N ALA A 105 -6.63 14.06 -2.87
CA ALA A 105 -6.67 14.97 -4.01
C ALA A 105 -5.50 15.97 -4.01
N GLU A 106 -5.10 16.48 -2.85
CA GLU A 106 -3.94 17.37 -2.70
C GLU A 106 -2.64 16.63 -3.05
N THR A 107 -2.43 15.44 -2.49
CA THR A 107 -1.26 14.59 -2.77
C THR A 107 -1.21 14.17 -4.23
N GLU A 108 -2.30 13.67 -4.79
CA GLU A 108 -2.39 13.27 -6.20
C GLU A 108 -2.01 14.43 -7.13
N LYS A 109 -2.57 15.63 -6.88
CA LYS A 109 -2.24 16.82 -7.65
C LYS A 109 -0.76 17.19 -7.53
N ALA A 110 -0.19 17.13 -6.33
CA ALA A 110 1.22 17.45 -6.10
C ALA A 110 2.17 16.51 -6.85
N PHE A 111 1.91 15.20 -6.83
CA PHE A 111 2.72 14.21 -7.55
C PHE A 111 2.54 14.26 -9.07
N LEU A 112 1.32 14.52 -9.55
CA LEU A 112 1.08 14.73 -10.97
C LEU A 112 1.84 15.95 -11.50
N LEU A 113 1.86 17.06 -10.76
CA LEU A 113 2.57 18.28 -11.17
C LEU A 113 4.09 18.15 -11.07
N SER A 114 4.60 17.47 -10.04
CA SER A 114 6.05 17.39 -9.79
C SER A 114 6.75 16.26 -10.54
N GLN A 115 6.07 15.11 -10.72
CA GLN A 115 6.67 13.89 -11.26
C GLN A 115 5.93 13.32 -12.47
N GLY A 116 4.76 13.87 -12.83
CA GLY A 116 3.93 13.34 -13.91
C GLY A 116 3.32 11.96 -13.61
N LYS A 117 3.35 11.52 -12.34
CA LYS A 117 2.91 10.19 -11.91
C LYS A 117 1.69 10.27 -11.00
N SER A 118 0.73 9.38 -11.24
CA SER A 118 -0.46 9.23 -10.40
C SER A 118 -0.17 8.29 -9.23
N VAL A 119 -0.42 8.75 -8.01
CA VAL A 119 -0.27 7.93 -6.80
C VAL A 119 -1.31 6.81 -6.79
N ILE A 120 -2.56 7.16 -7.12
CA ILE A 120 -3.69 6.21 -7.13
C ILE A 120 -3.45 5.10 -8.17
N ASN A 121 -3.04 5.45 -9.39
CA ASN A 121 -2.81 4.45 -10.43
C ASN A 121 -1.60 3.56 -10.09
N SER A 122 -0.51 4.14 -9.59
CA SER A 122 0.69 3.38 -9.20
C SER A 122 0.37 2.37 -8.09
N TYR A 123 -0.40 2.79 -7.09
CA TYR A 123 -0.87 1.91 -6.02
C TYR A 123 -1.76 0.77 -6.54
N ASN A 124 -2.74 1.09 -7.40
CA ASN A 124 -3.64 0.07 -7.95
C ASN A 124 -2.89 -0.91 -8.87
N ASN A 125 -1.96 -0.43 -9.69
CA ASN A 125 -1.12 -1.27 -10.55
C ASN A 125 -0.31 -2.26 -9.72
N LEU A 126 0.31 -1.79 -8.63
CA LEU A 126 1.09 -2.66 -7.75
C LEU A 126 0.24 -3.75 -7.09
N ILE A 127 -1.01 -3.45 -6.72
CA ILE A 127 -1.96 -4.46 -6.23
C ILE A 127 -2.31 -5.47 -7.33
N THR A 128 -2.53 -4.99 -8.55
CA THR A 128 -2.80 -5.86 -9.71
C THR A 128 -1.64 -6.80 -9.97
N TRP A 129 -0.41 -6.28 -10.11
CA TRP A 129 0.79 -7.08 -10.33
C TRP A 129 1.01 -8.11 -9.22
N ARG A 130 0.77 -7.73 -7.95
CA ARG A 130 0.80 -8.70 -6.85
C ARG A 130 -0.20 -9.82 -7.06
N ASN A 131 -1.45 -9.50 -7.40
CA ASN A 131 -2.50 -10.52 -7.51
C ASN A 131 -2.23 -11.46 -8.67
N ASP A 132 -1.85 -10.92 -9.83
CA ASP A 132 -1.51 -11.69 -11.02
C ASP A 132 -0.33 -12.62 -10.71
N PHE A 133 0.69 -12.12 -10.01
CA PHE A 133 1.83 -12.93 -9.64
C PHE A 133 1.49 -14.00 -8.60
N ALA A 134 0.73 -13.65 -7.56
CA ALA A 134 0.41 -14.56 -6.46
C ALA A 134 -0.53 -15.69 -6.90
N HIS A 135 -1.42 -15.45 -7.87
CA HIS A 135 -2.38 -16.45 -8.33
C HIS A 135 -1.93 -17.19 -9.59
N GLU A 136 -1.31 -16.50 -10.54
CA GLU A 136 -0.99 -17.04 -11.86
C GLU A 136 0.52 -17.22 -12.07
N GLY A 137 1.34 -16.75 -11.13
CA GLY A 137 2.78 -16.70 -11.30
C GLY A 137 3.19 -15.80 -12.48
N HIS A 138 2.33 -14.84 -12.86
CA HIS A 138 2.55 -13.98 -14.00
C HIS A 138 2.79 -12.55 -13.56
N ILE A 139 3.77 -11.91 -14.19
CA ILE A 139 3.90 -10.45 -14.19
C ILE A 139 4.00 -10.01 -15.65
N PRO A 140 3.37 -8.89 -16.05
CA PRO A 140 3.47 -8.43 -17.41
C PRO A 140 4.93 -8.13 -17.77
N ASN A 141 5.38 -8.60 -18.95
CA ASN A 141 6.77 -8.47 -19.40
C ASN A 141 7.24 -7.01 -19.57
N THR A 142 6.31 -6.06 -19.58
CA THR A 142 6.59 -4.63 -19.65
C THR A 142 6.91 -4.02 -18.30
N VAL A 143 6.63 -4.72 -17.19
CA VAL A 143 6.85 -4.21 -15.83
C VAL A 143 8.31 -4.41 -15.44
N THR A 144 8.95 -3.32 -15.07
CA THR A 144 10.33 -3.31 -14.60
C THR A 144 10.41 -3.28 -13.08
N PHE A 145 11.53 -3.74 -12.53
CA PHE A 145 11.82 -3.64 -11.10
C PHE A 145 11.72 -2.19 -10.59
N SER A 146 12.30 -1.25 -11.34
CA SER A 146 12.25 0.19 -11.02
C SER A 146 10.82 0.74 -10.97
N GLU A 147 9.92 0.27 -11.83
CA GLU A 147 8.52 0.69 -11.80
C GLU A 147 7.77 0.15 -10.58
N VAL A 148 8.05 -1.10 -10.18
CA VAL A 148 7.50 -1.68 -8.96
C VAL A 148 7.98 -0.91 -7.73
N VAL A 149 9.28 -0.62 -7.63
CA VAL A 149 9.85 0.15 -6.53
C VAL A 149 9.31 1.58 -6.49
N ALA A 150 9.22 2.25 -7.64
CA ALA A 150 8.62 3.58 -7.72
C ALA A 150 7.13 3.56 -7.31
N SER A 151 6.38 2.55 -7.75
CA SER A 151 4.98 2.38 -7.37
C SER A 151 4.82 2.07 -5.88
N TYR A 152 5.79 1.37 -5.30
CA TYR A 152 5.86 1.11 -3.87
C TYR A 152 6.04 2.42 -3.08
N HIS A 153 7.01 3.26 -3.46
CA HIS A 153 7.21 4.55 -2.79
C HIS A 153 5.99 5.47 -2.94
N LEU A 154 5.36 5.52 -4.11
CA LEU A 154 4.14 6.31 -4.30
C LEU A 154 2.98 5.76 -3.45
N GLY A 155 2.84 4.44 -3.35
CA GLY A 155 1.80 3.84 -2.52
C GLY A 155 1.95 4.14 -1.03
N LYS A 156 3.17 4.34 -0.51
CA LYS A 156 3.39 4.81 0.88
C LYS A 156 2.71 6.16 1.14
N GLU A 157 2.65 7.06 0.16
CA GLU A 157 1.97 8.35 0.30
C GLU A 157 0.44 8.19 0.42
N LEU A 158 -0.14 7.18 -0.22
CA LEU A 158 -1.56 6.83 -0.02
C LEU A 158 -1.79 6.36 1.42
N ILE A 159 -0.94 5.46 1.93
CA ILE A 159 -1.04 4.95 3.31
C ILE A 159 -0.88 6.10 4.33
N LYS A 160 0.06 7.01 4.08
CA LYS A 160 0.24 8.24 4.86
C LYS A 160 -1.02 9.11 4.84
N CYS A 161 -1.66 9.29 3.68
CA CYS A 161 -2.93 10.01 3.60
C CYS A 161 -4.05 9.36 4.42
N VAL A 162 -4.10 8.01 4.46
CA VAL A 162 -5.02 7.29 5.36
C VAL A 162 -4.70 7.61 6.81
N SER A 163 -3.45 7.43 7.24
CA SER A 163 -3.02 7.70 8.62
C SER A 163 -3.35 9.13 9.06
N ASP A 164 -2.93 10.11 8.26
CA ASP A 164 -3.19 11.53 8.48
C ASP A 164 -4.68 11.85 8.62
N SER A 165 -5.52 11.08 7.93
CA SER A 165 -6.97 11.24 7.97
C SER A 165 -7.58 10.60 9.21
N MET A 166 -7.04 9.47 9.63
CA MET A 166 -7.43 8.67 10.79
C MET A 166 -6.73 9.15 12.08
N ASN A 167 -6.65 10.47 12.26
CA ASN A 167 -6.18 11.11 13.49
C ASN A 167 -7.32 11.80 14.24
N ARG A 168 -7.21 11.84 15.58
CA ARG A 168 -8.28 12.28 16.48
C ARG A 168 -8.62 13.76 16.34
#